data_AF-A0A950KC94-F1
#
_entry.id   AF-A0A950KC94-F1
#
_cell.length_a   1.000
_cell.length_b   1.000
_cell.length_c   1.000
_cell.angle_alpha   90.00
_cell.angle_beta   90.00
_cell.angle_gamma   90.00
#
_symmetry.space_group_name_H-M   'P 1'
#
loop_
_entity.id
_entity.type
_entity.pdbx_description
1 polymer ?
#
loop_
_entity_poly.entity_id
_entity_poly.type
_entity_poly.pdbx_seq_one_letter_code
_entity_poly.pdbx_strand_id
1 'polypeptide(L)'
;IVVAPVLMIALAPLELLFAVPIVGRALCQIWKIALEVVYRVAGLFDMLLGAIGLRPEKKLRVAVVLLKDGSGTPVVAPASVVDELQAAIDIYSDQANVRVVPMAWFHLSSPFSSNETATESWVAQPDGPSDASVLDVSANAAAWGEDFWMTGTRFHGLAAWLWKWGLPRRILGYGAPVAVFAVRTINGATGLSLGPLTDYITAVGTETADKTTLAHEIGHACGLWHHGDGDNLMYSYDSNVRRKMSLFQVLVVRNSRHVTYF
;
A
#
# COMPACT_ATOMS: atom_id res chain seq x y z
N ILE A 1 -9.55 -24.91 -2.34
CA ILE A 1 -8.87 -24.52 -3.59
C ILE A 1 -9.85 -23.98 -4.66
N VAL A 2 -11.14 -24.37 -4.66
CA VAL A 2 -12.16 -23.87 -5.63
C VAL A 2 -12.75 -22.48 -5.30
N VAL A 3 -12.71 -22.04 -4.04
CA VAL A 3 -13.35 -20.79 -3.60
C VAL A 3 -12.74 -19.53 -4.25
N ALA A 4 -11.42 -19.48 -4.40
CA ALA A 4 -10.75 -18.30 -4.95
C ALA A 4 -11.12 -18.05 -6.42
N PRO A 5 -11.04 -19.03 -7.34
CA PRO A 5 -11.50 -18.84 -8.73
C PRO A 5 -12.98 -18.42 -8.86
N VAL A 6 -13.87 -18.99 -8.04
CA VAL A 6 -15.29 -18.62 -8.07
C VAL A 6 -15.50 -17.17 -7.65
N LEU A 7 -14.83 -16.76 -6.56
CA LEU A 7 -14.92 -15.40 -6.05
C LEU A 7 -14.31 -14.39 -7.04
N MET A 8 -13.22 -14.76 -7.70
CA MET A 8 -12.63 -13.96 -8.80
C MET A 8 -13.64 -13.69 -9.91
N ILE A 9 -14.32 -14.72 -10.41
CA ILE A 9 -15.31 -14.58 -11.49
C ILE A 9 -16.51 -13.73 -11.02
N ALA A 10 -16.99 -13.97 -9.80
CA ALA A 10 -18.13 -13.24 -9.24
C ALA A 10 -17.84 -11.74 -9.05
N LEU A 11 -16.59 -11.37 -8.70
CA LEU A 11 -16.21 -9.99 -8.41
C LEU A 11 -15.63 -9.24 -9.62
N ALA A 12 -15.27 -9.94 -10.71
CA ALA A 12 -14.74 -9.31 -11.91
C ALA A 12 -15.64 -8.21 -12.51
N PRO A 13 -17.00 -8.35 -12.53
CA PRO A 13 -17.86 -7.26 -13.00
C PRO A 13 -17.76 -5.99 -12.16
N LEU A 14 -17.58 -6.12 -10.84
CA LEU A 14 -17.38 -4.98 -9.94
C LEU A 14 -16.03 -4.30 -10.18
N GLU A 15 -14.97 -5.08 -10.40
CA GLU A 15 -13.65 -4.51 -10.78
C GLU A 15 -13.75 -3.74 -12.10
N LEU A 16 -14.44 -4.31 -13.10
CA LEU A 16 -14.63 -3.63 -14.39
C LEU A 16 -15.43 -2.34 -14.23
N LEU A 17 -16.48 -2.35 -13.40
CA LEU A 17 -17.23 -1.15 -13.06
C LEU A 17 -16.34 -0.10 -12.39
N PHE A 18 -15.51 -0.50 -11.43
CA PHE A 18 -14.60 0.39 -10.71
C PHE A 18 -13.44 0.93 -11.56
N ALA A 19 -13.11 0.26 -12.66
CA ALA A 19 -12.12 0.73 -13.63
C ALA A 19 -12.64 1.86 -14.54
N VAL A 20 -13.96 2.06 -14.65
CA VAL A 20 -14.55 3.13 -15.48
C VAL A 20 -14.11 4.51 -14.95
N PRO A 21 -13.51 5.37 -15.78
CA PRO A 21 -13.12 6.72 -15.36
C PRO A 21 -14.30 7.51 -14.80
N ILE A 22 -14.02 8.39 -13.83
CA ILE A 22 -14.98 9.24 -13.12
C ILE A 22 -15.98 8.44 -12.30
N VAL A 23 -16.97 7.83 -12.93
CA VAL A 23 -18.12 7.20 -12.27
C VAL A 23 -17.68 5.93 -11.55
N GLY A 24 -16.93 5.07 -12.24
CA GLY A 24 -16.40 3.83 -11.65
C GLY A 24 -15.45 4.11 -10.50
N ARG A 25 -14.52 5.06 -10.69
CA ARG A 25 -13.58 5.53 -9.66
C ARG A 25 -14.29 6.11 -8.44
N ALA A 26 -15.30 6.97 -8.64
CA ALA A 26 -16.09 7.53 -7.56
C ALA A 26 -16.84 6.44 -6.77
N LEU A 27 -17.48 5.49 -7.46
CA LEU A 27 -18.13 4.35 -6.81
C LEU A 27 -17.11 3.49 -6.05
N CYS A 28 -15.94 3.24 -6.62
CA CYS A 28 -14.85 2.51 -5.98
C CYS A 28 -14.40 3.18 -4.68
N GLN A 29 -14.25 4.51 -4.69
CA GLN A 29 -13.84 5.25 -3.51
C GLN A 29 -14.93 5.26 -2.43
N ILE A 30 -16.20 5.48 -2.79
CA ILE A 30 -17.34 5.39 -1.86
C ILE A 30 -17.38 4.00 -1.21
N TRP A 31 -17.18 2.96 -2.02
CA TRP A 31 -17.11 1.58 -1.54
C TRP A 31 -15.95 1.37 -0.55
N LYS A 32 -14.75 1.89 -0.84
CA LYS A 32 -13.60 1.82 0.07
C LYS A 32 -13.79 2.60 1.35
N ILE A 33 -14.43 3.78 1.30
CA ILE A 33 -14.83 4.54 2.49
C ILE A 33 -15.74 3.68 3.37
N ALA A 34 -16.78 3.08 2.79
CA ALA A 34 -17.70 2.24 3.53
C ALA A 34 -16.98 1.04 4.19
N LEU A 35 -16.10 0.36 3.44
CA LEU A 35 -15.32 -0.75 3.97
C LEU A 35 -14.36 -0.32 5.08
N GLU A 36 -13.65 0.80 4.91
CA GLU A 36 -12.77 1.33 5.95
C GLU A 36 -13.55 1.60 7.23
N VAL A 37 -14.73 2.23 7.16
CA VAL A 37 -15.59 2.46 8.33
C VAL A 37 -16.00 1.13 8.98
N VAL A 38 -16.48 0.16 8.19
CA VAL A 38 -16.90 -1.15 8.71
C VAL A 38 -15.75 -1.86 9.43
N TYR A 39 -14.56 -1.91 8.84
CA TYR A 39 -13.42 -2.60 9.43
C TYR A 39 -12.83 -1.88 10.64
N ARG A 40 -12.82 -0.53 10.63
CA ARG A 40 -12.41 0.27 11.78
C ARG A 40 -13.31 0.02 12.99
N VAL A 41 -14.62 -0.04 12.77
CA VAL A 41 -15.60 -0.33 13.82
C VAL A 41 -15.46 -1.77 14.32
N ALA A 42 -15.36 -2.74 13.41
CA ALA A 42 -15.19 -4.15 13.76
C ALA A 42 -13.88 -4.40 14.55
N GLY A 43 -12.82 -3.67 14.24
CA GLY A 43 -11.52 -3.80 14.91
C GLY A 43 -11.37 -2.95 16.18
N LEU A 44 -12.40 -2.21 16.64
CA LEU A 44 -12.32 -1.47 17.91
C LEU A 44 -12.00 -2.39 19.09
N PHE A 45 -12.53 -3.61 19.10
CA PHE A 45 -12.20 -4.58 20.14
C PHE A 45 -10.72 -4.96 20.14
N ASP A 46 -10.13 -5.19 18.96
CA ASP A 46 -8.70 -5.43 18.81
C ASP A 46 -7.86 -4.23 19.24
N MET A 47 -8.34 -3.02 18.94
CA MET A 47 -7.71 -1.76 19.35
C MET A 47 -7.66 -1.63 20.87
N LEU A 48 -8.73 -2.00 21.58
CA LEU A 48 -8.79 -2.03 23.04
C LEU A 48 -7.82 -3.06 23.64
N LEU A 49 -7.76 -4.26 23.07
CA LEU A 49 -6.78 -5.28 23.47
C LEU A 49 -5.34 -4.80 23.24
N GLY A 50 -5.09 -4.15 22.09
CA GLY A 50 -3.79 -3.58 21.76
C GLY A 50 -3.36 -2.49 22.75
N ALA A 51 -4.31 -1.68 23.24
CA ALA A 51 -4.04 -0.62 24.21
C ALA A 51 -3.54 -1.15 25.57
N ILE A 52 -3.95 -2.35 25.96
CA ILE A 52 -3.44 -3.05 27.15
C ILE A 52 -2.24 -3.96 26.85
N GLY A 53 -1.67 -3.87 25.63
CA GLY A 53 -0.45 -4.58 25.22
C GLY A 53 -0.68 -5.90 24.48
N LEU A 54 -1.92 -6.41 24.40
CA LEU A 54 -2.23 -7.64 23.67
C LEU A 54 -2.31 -7.34 22.17
N ARG A 55 -1.20 -7.61 21.47
CA ARG A 55 -1.06 -7.35 20.03
C ARG A 55 -0.64 -8.63 19.31
N PRO A 56 -1.54 -9.60 19.07
CA PRO A 56 -1.19 -10.76 18.27
C PRO A 56 -0.74 -10.33 16.88
N GLU A 57 0.19 -11.07 16.27
CA GLU A 57 0.77 -10.68 14.99
C GLU A 57 -0.31 -10.56 13.91
N LYS A 58 -0.27 -9.47 13.15
CA LYS A 58 -1.11 -9.25 11.96
C LYS A 58 -0.25 -9.17 10.70
N LYS A 59 -0.88 -9.28 9.54
CA LYS A 59 -0.24 -9.28 8.23
C LYS A 59 -0.64 -8.04 7.45
N LEU A 60 0.34 -7.40 6.83
CA LEU A 60 0.17 -6.34 5.84
C LEU A 60 0.71 -6.85 4.51
N ARG A 61 -0.13 -6.83 3.46
CA ARG A 61 0.28 -7.26 2.12
C ARG A 61 0.73 -6.08 1.30
N VAL A 62 1.89 -6.21 0.68
CA VAL A 62 2.44 -5.17 -0.19
C VAL A 62 2.64 -5.73 -1.60
N ALA A 63 2.27 -4.93 -2.59
CA ALA A 63 2.37 -5.27 -4.00
C ALA A 63 3.20 -4.20 -4.72
N VAL A 64 4.49 -4.45 -4.94
CA VAL A 64 5.41 -3.43 -5.47
C VAL A 64 5.46 -3.49 -6.99
N VAL A 65 5.22 -2.37 -7.66
CA VAL A 65 5.29 -2.21 -9.11
C VAL A 65 6.34 -1.17 -9.45
N LEU A 66 7.42 -1.59 -10.09
CA LEU A 66 8.45 -0.71 -10.60
C LEU A 66 8.13 -0.34 -12.04
N LEU A 67 7.77 0.93 -12.26
CA LEU A 67 7.42 1.42 -13.58
C LEU A 67 8.66 1.58 -14.46
N LYS A 68 8.42 1.60 -15.77
CA LYS A 68 9.44 1.74 -16.81
C LYS A 68 9.24 3.06 -17.56
N ASP A 69 10.33 3.74 -17.86
CA ASP A 69 10.32 4.96 -18.66
C ASP A 69 9.94 4.68 -20.12
N GLY A 70 9.95 5.74 -20.95
CA GLY A 70 9.62 5.66 -22.38
C GLY A 70 10.57 4.79 -23.21
N SER A 71 11.76 4.45 -22.69
CA SER A 71 12.71 3.52 -23.31
C SER A 71 12.50 2.07 -22.88
N GLY A 72 11.59 1.82 -21.93
CA GLY A 72 11.38 0.52 -21.32
C GLY A 72 12.36 0.21 -20.18
N THR A 73 13.14 1.20 -19.74
CA THR A 73 14.11 1.06 -18.64
C THR A 73 13.42 1.34 -17.31
N PRO A 74 13.65 0.54 -16.25
CA PRO A 74 13.11 0.84 -14.92
C PRO A 74 13.48 2.25 -14.46
N VAL A 75 12.53 2.97 -13.87
CA VAL A 75 12.75 4.35 -13.42
C VAL A 75 13.74 4.48 -12.27
N VAL A 76 14.00 3.38 -11.57
CA VAL A 76 15.00 3.24 -10.51
C VAL A 76 15.53 1.81 -10.50
N ALA A 77 16.73 1.62 -9.92
CA ALA A 77 17.27 0.29 -9.67
C ALA A 77 16.34 -0.53 -8.74
N PRO A 78 16.02 -1.79 -9.07
CA PRO A 78 15.19 -2.66 -8.22
C PRO A 78 15.73 -2.80 -6.79
N ALA A 79 17.04 -2.88 -6.63
CA ALA A 79 17.71 -3.00 -5.33
C ALA A 79 17.37 -1.85 -4.37
N SER A 80 17.23 -0.63 -4.89
CA SER A 80 16.89 0.52 -4.06
C SER A 80 15.46 0.42 -3.51
N VAL A 81 14.52 -0.12 -4.30
CA VAL A 81 13.14 -0.37 -3.83
C VAL A 81 13.09 -1.49 -2.79
N VAL A 82 13.93 -2.51 -2.96
CA VAL A 82 14.09 -3.61 -2.00
C VAL A 82 14.60 -3.09 -0.65
N ASP A 83 15.56 -2.17 -0.65
CA ASP A 83 16.09 -1.55 0.57
C ASP A 83 15.01 -0.78 1.36
N GLU A 84 14.18 0.01 0.69
CA GLU A 84 13.07 0.71 1.36
C GLU A 84 11.97 -0.23 1.85
N LEU A 85 11.69 -1.27 1.06
CA LEU A 85 10.75 -2.31 1.45
C LEU A 85 11.24 -3.07 2.68
N GLN A 86 12.54 -3.34 2.78
CA GLN A 86 13.13 -3.94 3.98
C GLN A 86 12.97 -3.02 5.19
N ALA A 87 13.22 -1.72 5.04
CA ALA A 87 12.99 -0.77 6.13
C ALA A 87 11.52 -0.76 6.58
N ALA A 88 10.57 -0.85 5.64
CA ALA A 88 9.15 -0.99 5.98
C ALA A 88 8.86 -2.29 6.74
N ILE A 89 9.39 -3.44 6.28
CA ILE A 89 9.25 -4.73 7.00
C ILE A 89 9.70 -4.59 8.45
N ASP A 90 10.89 -4.03 8.66
CA ASP A 90 11.49 -3.87 9.98
C ASP A 90 10.65 -2.94 10.86
N ILE A 91 10.27 -1.75 10.36
CA ILE A 91 9.50 -0.75 11.12
C ILE A 91 8.15 -1.30 11.56
N TYR A 92 7.39 -1.92 10.66
CA TYR A 92 6.06 -2.44 11.00
C TYR A 92 6.13 -3.65 11.93
N SER A 93 7.14 -4.50 11.78
CA SER A 93 7.35 -5.62 12.70
C SER A 93 7.72 -5.12 14.09
N ASP A 94 8.75 -4.26 14.19
CA ASP A 94 9.30 -3.78 15.46
C ASP A 94 8.32 -2.90 16.24
N GLN A 95 7.62 -1.99 15.56
CA GLN A 95 6.76 -1.00 16.21
C GLN A 95 5.35 -1.54 16.47
N ALA A 96 4.79 -2.27 15.51
CA ALA A 96 3.36 -2.60 15.49
C ALA A 96 3.04 -4.10 15.60
N ASN A 97 4.05 -4.98 15.65
CA ASN A 97 3.88 -6.43 15.53
C ASN A 97 3.03 -6.79 14.30
N VAL A 98 3.39 -6.18 13.16
CA VAL A 98 2.76 -6.37 11.86
C VAL A 98 3.80 -6.92 10.90
N ARG A 99 3.55 -8.14 10.42
CA ARG A 99 4.36 -8.80 9.42
C ARG A 99 3.99 -8.29 8.03
N VAL A 100 4.94 -7.63 7.38
CA VAL A 100 4.80 -7.24 5.98
C VAL A 100 5.14 -8.44 5.11
N VAL A 101 4.25 -8.81 4.19
CA VAL A 101 4.38 -9.99 3.31
C VAL A 101 4.12 -9.61 1.85
N PRO A 102 4.68 -10.35 0.88
CA PRO A 102 4.43 -10.05 -0.52
C PRO A 102 2.99 -10.42 -0.87
N MET A 103 2.43 -9.69 -1.82
CA MET A 103 1.17 -10.08 -2.43
C MET A 103 1.39 -11.29 -3.34
N ALA A 104 1.17 -12.50 -2.80
CA ALA A 104 1.27 -13.75 -3.53
C ALA A 104 -0.06 -14.51 -3.55
N TRP A 105 -0.20 -15.44 -4.51
CA TRP A 105 -1.32 -16.38 -4.56
C TRP A 105 -1.42 -17.22 -3.28
N PHE A 106 -0.26 -17.63 -2.76
CA PHE A 106 -0.13 -18.32 -1.49
C PHE A 106 1.15 -17.85 -0.80
N HIS A 107 1.03 -17.42 0.45
CA HIS A 107 2.17 -17.09 1.31
C HIS A 107 1.94 -17.72 2.67
N LEU A 108 2.62 -18.84 2.94
CA LEU A 108 2.52 -19.52 4.22
C LEU A 108 3.59 -18.95 5.16
N SER A 109 3.15 -18.09 6.06
CA SER A 109 3.96 -17.64 7.20
C SER A 109 3.32 -18.13 8.50
N SER A 110 4.13 -18.84 9.29
CA SER A 110 3.78 -19.27 10.64
C SER A 110 3.97 -18.09 11.61
N PRO A 111 3.19 -17.99 12.69
CA PRO A 111 3.44 -17.00 13.76
C PRO A 111 4.82 -17.13 14.41
N PHE A 112 5.50 -18.27 14.21
CA PHE A 112 6.84 -18.55 14.74
C PHE A 112 7.97 -18.32 13.72
N SER A 113 7.64 -17.90 12.49
CA SER A 113 8.62 -17.60 11.46
C SER A 113 9.32 -16.26 11.77
N SER A 114 10.61 -16.13 11.41
CA SER A 114 11.28 -14.83 11.40
C SER A 114 10.61 -13.87 10.44
N ASN A 115 10.86 -12.56 10.57
CA ASN A 115 10.41 -11.58 9.57
C ASN A 115 10.86 -11.97 8.16
N GLU A 116 10.09 -11.52 7.18
CA GLU A 116 10.45 -11.66 5.78
C GLU A 116 11.71 -10.85 5.45
N THR A 117 12.45 -11.29 4.44
CA THR A 117 13.51 -10.48 3.84
C THR A 117 13.03 -10.02 2.47
N ALA A 118 13.04 -8.71 2.24
CA ALA A 118 12.70 -8.15 0.94
C ALA A 118 13.70 -8.65 -0.10
N THR A 119 13.19 -9.05 -1.25
CA THR A 119 14.01 -9.47 -2.40
C THR A 119 13.41 -8.88 -3.66
N GLU A 120 14.20 -8.86 -4.74
CA GLU A 120 13.73 -8.35 -6.04
C GLU A 120 12.50 -9.11 -6.58
N SER A 121 12.23 -10.34 -6.12
CA SER A 121 11.04 -11.09 -6.52
C SER A 121 9.72 -10.49 -6.00
N TRP A 122 9.78 -9.52 -5.09
CA TRP A 122 8.61 -8.77 -4.62
C TRP A 122 8.25 -7.63 -5.58
N VAL A 123 9.16 -7.27 -6.49
CA VAL A 123 9.04 -6.13 -7.40
C VAL A 123 8.56 -6.62 -8.76
N ALA A 124 7.29 -6.40 -9.06
CA ALA A 124 6.74 -6.61 -10.39
C ALA A 124 7.09 -5.45 -11.31
N GLN A 125 7.20 -5.71 -12.61
CA GLN A 125 7.41 -4.70 -13.64
C GLN A 125 6.40 -4.90 -14.77
N PRO A 126 5.92 -3.82 -15.41
CA PRO A 126 5.11 -3.94 -16.62
C PRO A 126 5.94 -4.51 -17.78
N ASP A 127 5.25 -5.18 -18.71
CA ASP A 127 5.88 -5.80 -19.89
C ASP A 127 6.49 -4.76 -20.85
N GLY A 128 5.94 -3.54 -20.86
CA GLY A 128 6.38 -2.44 -21.71
C GLY A 128 6.58 -1.11 -20.97
N PRO A 129 6.92 -0.05 -21.71
CA PRO A 129 7.00 1.32 -21.19
C PRO A 129 5.72 1.73 -20.46
N SER A 130 5.88 2.48 -19.37
CA SER A 130 4.75 3.09 -18.67
C SER A 130 4.40 4.44 -19.28
N ASP A 131 3.13 4.81 -19.22
CA ASP A 131 2.67 6.11 -19.72
C ASP A 131 3.16 7.25 -18.83
N ALA A 132 3.49 8.40 -19.42
CA ALA A 132 3.96 9.57 -18.69
C ALA A 132 2.99 9.98 -17.54
N SER A 133 1.67 9.80 -17.73
CA SER A 133 0.67 10.17 -16.72
C SER A 133 0.72 9.35 -15.43
N VAL A 134 1.40 8.20 -15.42
CA VAL A 134 1.61 7.39 -14.22
C VAL A 134 3.07 7.43 -13.74
N LEU A 135 3.95 8.03 -14.55
CA LEU A 135 5.36 8.23 -14.23
C LEU A 135 5.58 9.56 -13.50
N ASP A 136 4.84 10.60 -13.86
CA ASP A 136 4.95 11.93 -13.26
C ASP A 136 3.62 12.30 -12.61
N VAL A 137 3.59 12.23 -11.28
CA VAL A 137 2.37 12.36 -10.49
C VAL A 137 2.31 13.74 -9.84
N SER A 138 1.14 14.39 -9.89
CA SER A 138 0.91 15.64 -9.17
C SER A 138 0.75 15.37 -7.66
N ALA A 139 1.20 16.27 -6.80
CA ALA A 139 0.95 16.17 -5.36
C ALA A 139 -0.37 16.85 -4.93
N ASN A 140 -0.81 16.57 -3.70
CA ASN A 140 -1.90 17.27 -2.99
C ASN A 140 -3.29 17.10 -3.66
N ALA A 141 -4.13 18.15 -3.63
CA ALA A 141 -5.50 18.12 -4.14
C ALA A 141 -5.58 17.80 -5.65
N ALA A 142 -4.52 18.09 -6.41
CA ALA A 142 -4.43 17.68 -7.81
C ALA A 142 -4.38 16.15 -7.96
N ALA A 143 -3.68 15.46 -7.07
CA ALA A 143 -3.62 14.00 -7.03
C ALA A 143 -5.00 13.37 -6.80
N TRP A 144 -5.80 13.97 -5.90
CA TRP A 144 -7.18 13.54 -5.66
C TRP A 144 -8.04 13.67 -6.92
N GLY A 145 -7.92 14.78 -7.66
CA GLY A 145 -8.62 14.96 -8.93
C GLY A 145 -8.17 13.96 -10.01
N GLU A 146 -6.86 13.70 -10.08
CA GLU A 146 -6.27 12.75 -11.02
C GLU A 146 -6.66 11.28 -10.73
N ASP A 147 -6.91 10.91 -9.47
CA ASP A 147 -7.38 9.56 -9.11
C ASP A 147 -8.80 9.26 -9.61
N PHE A 148 -9.65 10.28 -9.70
CA PHE A 148 -10.97 10.12 -10.32
C PHE A 148 -10.89 9.98 -11.84
N TRP A 149 -9.79 10.37 -12.47
CA TRP A 149 -9.62 10.38 -13.91
C TRP A 149 -8.77 9.19 -14.39
N MET A 150 -8.07 9.41 -15.50
CA MET A 150 -7.27 8.39 -16.19
C MET A 150 -6.09 7.88 -15.38
N THR A 151 -5.47 8.71 -14.54
CA THR A 151 -4.31 8.30 -13.73
C THR A 151 -4.72 7.24 -12.70
N GLY A 152 -5.78 7.49 -11.92
CA GLY A 152 -6.30 6.49 -10.97
C GLY A 152 -6.83 5.24 -11.64
N THR A 153 -7.53 5.35 -12.79
CA THR A 153 -7.93 4.18 -13.60
C THR A 153 -6.72 3.36 -14.04
N ARG A 154 -5.61 4.00 -14.45
CA ARG A 154 -4.40 3.31 -14.89
C ARG A 154 -3.66 2.62 -13.75
N PHE A 155 -3.49 3.28 -12.60
CA PHE A 155 -2.93 2.64 -11.41
C PHE A 155 -3.77 1.45 -10.95
N HIS A 156 -5.10 1.62 -10.93
CA HIS A 156 -6.02 0.52 -10.62
C HIS A 156 -5.87 -0.64 -11.60
N GLY A 157 -5.82 -0.36 -12.91
CA GLY A 157 -5.62 -1.37 -13.95
C GLY A 157 -4.29 -2.10 -13.84
N LEU A 158 -3.19 -1.39 -13.57
CA LEU A 158 -1.87 -1.99 -13.36
C LEU A 158 -1.85 -2.90 -12.12
N ALA A 159 -2.41 -2.44 -11.00
CA ALA A 159 -2.54 -3.26 -9.80
C ALA A 159 -3.41 -4.50 -10.07
N ALA A 160 -4.49 -4.36 -10.81
CA ALA A 160 -5.37 -5.47 -11.17
C ALA A 160 -4.69 -6.49 -12.09
N TRP A 161 -3.90 -6.01 -13.07
CA TRP A 161 -3.19 -6.85 -14.03
C TRP A 161 -2.04 -7.62 -13.40
N LEU A 162 -1.10 -6.91 -12.78
CA LEU A 162 0.11 -7.51 -12.20
C LEU A 162 -0.21 -8.36 -10.97
N TRP A 163 -1.28 -8.00 -10.23
CA TRP A 163 -1.68 -8.67 -9.00
C TRP A 163 -3.12 -9.19 -9.08
N LYS A 164 -3.43 -9.91 -10.16
CA LYS A 164 -4.76 -10.50 -10.42
C LYS A 164 -5.33 -11.28 -9.24
N TRP A 165 -4.48 -11.96 -8.49
CA TRP A 165 -4.88 -12.75 -7.31
C TRP A 165 -5.34 -11.92 -6.09
N GLY A 166 -5.14 -10.60 -6.14
CA GLY A 166 -5.56 -9.66 -5.10
C GLY A 166 -7.01 -9.23 -5.20
N LEU A 167 -7.72 -9.54 -6.30
CA LEU A 167 -9.06 -9.00 -6.58
C LEU A 167 -10.05 -9.18 -5.41
N PRO A 168 -10.21 -10.37 -4.78
CA PRO A 168 -11.16 -10.51 -3.70
C PRO A 168 -10.80 -9.66 -2.48
N ARG A 169 -9.50 -9.49 -2.20
CA ARG A 169 -9.03 -8.66 -1.09
C ARG A 169 -9.21 -7.18 -1.37
N ARG A 170 -9.00 -6.73 -2.60
CA ARG A 170 -9.25 -5.34 -3.01
C ARG A 170 -10.73 -4.98 -2.95
N ILE A 171 -11.59 -5.86 -3.46
CA ILE A 171 -13.04 -5.60 -3.48
C ILE A 171 -13.66 -5.77 -2.10
N LEU A 172 -13.29 -6.79 -1.31
CA LEU A 172 -13.86 -6.99 0.02
C LEU A 172 -13.20 -6.11 1.08
N GLY A 173 -12.01 -5.55 0.82
CA GLY A 173 -11.29 -4.67 1.74
C GLY A 173 -10.52 -5.38 2.85
N TYR A 174 -10.95 -6.56 3.30
CA TYR A 174 -10.26 -7.31 4.35
C TYR A 174 -8.90 -7.83 3.87
N GLY A 175 -7.82 -7.27 4.41
CA GLY A 175 -6.45 -7.60 4.04
C GLY A 175 -6.11 -7.13 2.63
N ALA A 176 -6.76 -6.06 2.16
CA ALA A 176 -6.46 -5.45 0.87
C ALA A 176 -4.97 -5.11 0.79
N PRO A 177 -4.26 -5.52 -0.28
CA PRO A 177 -2.86 -5.16 -0.42
C PRO A 177 -2.69 -3.66 -0.62
N VAL A 178 -1.61 -3.11 -0.08
CA VAL A 178 -1.14 -1.76 -0.45
C VAL A 178 -0.24 -1.91 -1.67
N ALA A 179 -0.70 -1.41 -2.81
CA ALA A 179 0.08 -1.37 -4.04
C ALA A 179 1.06 -0.19 -4.00
N VAL A 180 2.33 -0.47 -4.23
CA VAL A 180 3.40 0.54 -4.20
C VAL A 180 3.86 0.75 -5.63
N PHE A 181 3.63 1.93 -6.18
CA PHE A 181 4.13 2.28 -7.50
C PHE A 181 5.40 3.11 -7.37
N ALA A 182 6.53 2.57 -7.82
CA ALA A 182 7.75 3.35 -7.98
C ALA A 182 7.63 4.15 -9.29
N VAL A 183 7.48 5.46 -9.14
CA VAL A 183 7.27 6.43 -10.22
C VAL A 183 8.54 7.24 -10.48
N ARG A 184 8.57 8.00 -11.57
CA ARG A 184 9.74 8.81 -11.95
C ARG A 184 9.79 10.10 -11.15
N THR A 185 8.68 10.83 -11.04
CA THR A 185 8.61 12.08 -10.29
C THR A 185 7.28 12.22 -9.56
N ILE A 186 7.32 12.87 -8.40
CA ILE A 186 6.16 13.37 -7.68
C ILE A 186 6.43 14.86 -7.43
N ASN A 187 5.56 15.73 -7.93
CA ASN A 187 5.82 17.16 -7.88
C ASN A 187 5.81 17.69 -6.43
N GLY A 188 6.99 18.02 -5.90
CA GLY A 188 7.15 18.58 -4.56
C GLY A 188 7.16 17.56 -3.41
N ALA A 189 7.29 16.27 -3.70
CA ALA A 189 7.37 15.22 -2.69
C ALA A 189 8.19 14.00 -3.16
N THR A 190 8.60 13.15 -2.22
CA THR A 190 9.28 11.87 -2.46
C THR A 190 8.31 10.68 -2.42
N GLY A 191 7.20 10.83 -1.72
CA GLY A 191 6.10 9.89 -1.64
C GLY A 191 4.75 10.60 -1.72
N LEU A 192 3.72 9.83 -2.04
CA LEU A 192 2.34 10.28 -2.02
C LEU A 192 1.40 9.11 -1.77
N SER A 193 0.49 9.35 -0.82
CA SER A 193 -0.62 8.49 -0.48
C SER A 193 -1.89 9.31 -0.41
N LEU A 194 -2.97 8.82 -1.01
CA LEU A 194 -4.31 9.42 -0.88
C LEU A 194 -5.04 8.93 0.38
N GLY A 195 -4.28 8.38 1.33
CA GLY A 195 -4.80 7.88 2.59
C GLY A 195 -5.55 6.55 2.44
N PRO A 196 -6.35 6.16 3.45
CA PRO A 196 -6.96 4.82 3.54
C PRO A 196 -8.05 4.55 2.50
N LEU A 197 -8.43 5.57 1.72
CA LEU A 197 -9.48 5.52 0.73
C LEU A 197 -8.98 4.98 -0.62
N THR A 198 -7.68 4.83 -0.78
CA THR A 198 -7.06 4.16 -1.92
C THR A 198 -6.31 2.91 -1.46
N ASP A 199 -6.02 2.00 -2.39
CA ASP A 199 -5.23 0.79 -2.11
C ASP A 199 -3.80 0.93 -2.61
N TYR A 200 -3.37 2.14 -2.95
CA TYR A 200 -2.06 2.34 -3.54
C TYR A 200 -1.39 3.60 -3.03
N ILE A 201 -0.08 3.58 -3.12
CA ILE A 201 0.80 4.72 -2.90
C ILE A 201 1.71 4.86 -4.11
N THR A 202 2.26 6.05 -4.28
CA THR A 202 3.33 6.33 -5.24
C THR A 202 4.56 6.79 -4.48
N ALA A 203 5.73 6.32 -4.86
CA ALA A 203 7.00 6.80 -4.34
C ALA A 203 7.91 7.10 -5.52
N VAL A 204 8.59 8.25 -5.48
CA VAL A 204 9.68 8.55 -6.42
C VAL A 204 10.72 7.47 -6.21
N GLY A 205 11.19 6.91 -7.33
CA GLY A 205 12.28 5.94 -7.36
C GLY A 205 13.32 6.25 -6.30
N THR A 206 13.52 5.29 -5.41
CA THR A 206 14.20 5.31 -4.10
C THR A 206 15.71 5.63 -4.17
N GLU A 207 16.09 6.69 -4.87
CA GLU A 207 17.45 7.27 -4.90
C GLU A 207 17.66 8.30 -3.79
N THR A 208 16.62 8.57 -3.00
CA THR A 208 16.75 9.43 -1.83
C THR A 208 17.64 8.72 -0.81
N ALA A 209 18.40 9.49 -0.05
CA ALA A 209 19.14 8.92 1.06
C ALA A 209 18.19 8.26 2.08
N ASP A 210 16.91 8.64 2.10
CA ASP A 210 15.91 8.21 3.06
C ASP A 210 15.24 6.89 2.69
N LYS A 211 15.62 5.84 3.42
CA LYS A 211 15.08 4.49 3.22
C LYS A 211 13.68 4.26 3.81
N THR A 212 13.08 5.26 4.43
CA THR A 212 11.80 5.10 5.18
C THR A 212 10.57 5.58 4.41
N THR A 213 10.74 6.10 3.20
CA THR A 213 9.65 6.69 2.39
C THR A 213 8.51 5.71 2.16
N LEU A 214 8.79 4.47 1.72
CA LEU A 214 7.75 3.45 1.59
C LEU A 214 6.99 3.20 2.90
N ALA A 215 7.69 3.11 4.02
CA ALA A 215 7.05 2.90 5.31
C ALA A 215 6.14 4.07 5.71
N HIS A 216 6.57 5.31 5.43
CA HIS A 216 5.80 6.52 5.69
C HIS A 216 4.49 6.53 4.88
N GLU A 217 4.56 6.28 3.58
CA GLU A 217 3.41 6.32 2.68
C GLU A 217 2.41 5.18 2.94
N ILE A 218 2.92 3.98 3.27
CA ILE A 218 2.08 2.89 3.76
C ILE A 218 1.38 3.32 5.06
N GLY A 219 2.05 4.10 5.92
CA GLY A 219 1.47 4.68 7.13
C GLY A 219 0.24 5.51 6.82
N HIS A 220 0.33 6.40 5.83
CA HIS A 220 -0.81 7.16 5.33
C HIS A 220 -1.92 6.27 4.76
N ALA A 221 -1.58 5.23 3.99
CA ALA A 221 -2.57 4.26 3.49
C ALA A 221 -3.27 3.51 4.64
N CYS A 222 -2.60 3.33 5.78
CA CYS A 222 -3.18 2.77 6.99
C CYS A 222 -3.88 3.81 7.89
N GLY A 223 -4.05 5.04 7.43
CA GLY A 223 -4.80 6.11 8.13
C GLY A 223 -3.97 6.95 9.10
N LEU A 224 -2.64 6.89 9.03
CA LEU A 224 -1.78 7.79 9.80
C LEU A 224 -1.70 9.18 9.16
N TRP A 225 -1.48 10.18 10.01
CA TRP A 225 -1.30 11.58 9.64
C TRP A 225 0.10 12.03 10.05
N HIS A 226 0.57 13.12 9.45
CA HIS A 226 1.86 13.70 9.81
C HIS A 226 1.99 13.98 11.31
N HIS A 227 3.21 13.84 11.80
CA HIS A 227 3.60 14.08 13.18
C HIS A 227 4.82 15.02 13.21
N GLY A 228 4.90 15.90 14.22
CA GLY A 228 5.95 16.93 14.28
C GLY A 228 7.31 16.47 14.83
N ASP A 229 7.39 15.24 15.35
CA ASP A 229 8.61 14.67 15.92
C ASP A 229 9.47 14.00 14.83
N GLY A 230 10.75 14.37 14.74
CA GLY A 230 11.68 13.93 13.69
C GLY A 230 12.01 12.44 13.70
N ASP A 231 11.86 11.77 14.84
CA ASP A 231 12.04 10.31 14.97
C ASP A 231 10.77 9.54 14.63
N ASN A 232 9.62 10.21 14.57
CA ASN A 232 8.34 9.57 14.31
C ASN A 232 8.21 9.22 12.83
N LEU A 233 7.77 8.00 12.51
CA LEU A 233 7.57 7.53 11.15
C LEU A 233 6.82 8.54 10.27
N MET A 234 5.83 9.23 10.83
CA MET A 234 5.01 10.20 10.12
C MET A 234 5.60 11.62 10.09
N TYR A 235 6.90 11.79 10.32
CA TYR A 235 7.56 13.08 10.13
C TYR A 235 7.51 13.50 8.66
N SER A 236 7.09 14.74 8.41
CA SER A 236 6.76 15.25 7.07
C SER A 236 7.97 15.53 6.18
N TYR A 237 9.19 15.40 6.70
CA TYR A 237 10.43 15.61 5.96
C TYR A 237 11.21 14.30 5.87
N ASP A 238 11.92 14.12 4.76
CA ASP A 238 12.76 12.94 4.54
C ASP A 238 13.81 12.81 5.65
N SER A 239 13.88 11.63 6.23
CA SER A 239 14.73 11.34 7.38
C SER A 239 14.92 9.85 7.57
N ASN A 240 16.16 9.36 7.50
CA ASN A 240 16.46 7.96 7.80
C ASN A 240 16.17 7.53 9.24
N VAL A 241 15.95 8.48 10.14
CA VAL A 241 15.70 8.19 11.56
C VAL A 241 14.21 8.11 11.90
N ARG A 242 13.30 8.40 10.95
CA ARG A 242 11.84 8.38 11.16
C ARG A 242 11.31 6.94 11.23
N ARG A 243 11.53 6.27 12.35
CA ARG A 243 11.23 4.83 12.53
C ARG A 243 10.27 4.53 13.67
N LYS A 244 9.95 5.51 14.52
CA LYS A 244 9.13 5.29 15.72
C LYS A 244 7.65 5.49 15.45
N MET A 245 6.80 4.72 16.12
CA MET A 245 5.36 4.99 16.18
C MET A 245 4.93 5.19 17.64
N SER A 246 4.07 6.18 17.88
CA SER A 246 3.34 6.27 19.14
C SER A 246 2.39 5.08 19.29
N LEU A 247 1.99 4.77 20.54
CA LEU A 247 0.99 3.72 20.78
C LEU A 247 -0.29 3.97 19.98
N PHE A 248 -0.77 5.21 19.93
CA PHE A 248 -1.95 5.56 19.13
C PHE A 248 -1.76 5.23 17.65
N GLN A 249 -0.61 5.59 17.04
CA GLN A 249 -0.33 5.25 15.64
C GLN A 249 -0.27 3.73 15.42
N VAL A 250 0.35 2.98 16.34
CA VAL A 250 0.36 1.51 16.28
C VAL A 250 -1.06 0.95 16.26
N LEU A 251 -1.93 1.45 17.13
CA LEU A 251 -3.33 1.01 17.21
C LEU A 251 -4.13 1.38 15.95
N VAL A 252 -3.90 2.58 15.40
CA VAL A 252 -4.51 3.00 14.13
C VAL A 252 -4.04 2.11 12.99
N VAL A 253 -2.73 1.87 12.82
CA VAL A 253 -2.22 0.99 11.75
C VAL A 253 -2.84 -0.41 11.86
N ARG A 254 -2.82 -1.00 13.05
CA ARG A 254 -3.35 -2.36 13.28
C ARG A 254 -4.85 -2.47 13.06
N ASN A 255 -5.59 -1.37 13.16
CA ASN A 255 -7.03 -1.30 12.91
C ASN A 255 -7.37 -0.88 11.46
N SER A 256 -6.39 -0.82 10.56
CA SER A 256 -6.64 -0.59 9.13
C SER A 256 -7.19 -1.86 8.46
N ARG A 257 -8.05 -1.70 7.46
CA ARG A 257 -8.52 -2.81 6.61
C ARG A 257 -7.38 -3.55 5.89
N HIS A 258 -6.22 -2.90 5.71
CA HIS A 258 -5.02 -3.48 5.12
C HIS A 258 -4.27 -4.45 6.06
N VAL A 259 -4.49 -4.35 7.37
CA VAL A 259 -3.73 -5.07 8.40
C VAL A 259 -4.63 -6.10 9.10
N THR A 260 -4.51 -7.36 8.68
CA THR A 260 -5.43 -8.44 9.08
C THR A 260 -4.71 -9.66 9.60
N TYR A 261 -5.43 -10.57 10.27
CA TYR A 261 -4.83 -11.82 10.77
C TYR A 261 -4.49 -12.83 9.66
N PHE A 262 -5.17 -12.73 8.52
CA PHE A 262 -5.11 -13.68 7.42
C PHE A 262 -4.88 -13.03 6.08
#